data_AF-A0A3R6K3E7-F1
#
_entry.id   AF-A0A3R6K3E7-F1
#
_cell.length_a   1.000
_cell.length_b   1.000
_cell.length_c   1.000
_cell.angle_alpha   90.00
_cell.angle_beta   90.00
_cell.angle_gamma   90.00
#
_symmetry.space_group_name_H-M   'P 1'
#
loop_
_entity.id
_entity.type
_entity.pdbx_description
1 polymer ?
#
loop_
_entity_poly.entity_id
_entity_poly.type
_entity_poly.pdbx_seq_one_letter_code
_entity_poly.pdbx_strand_id
1 'polypeptide(L)'
;MKNKFIKECVWIIVILIVSILTGTVLMIASYALPTEPMKMHARETISMMADEGDDYKWILKDFTSMAANFTDSLMINTAVYDGKESLLEKALLNPRTNYAEGTQTRKLINALQDVPGGDAFTYGRYWHGYLVILKPLLFIFNYYQIRWLNTIIGCSLISIIMIGFYKKFGSCKYALAFAASVLFLNPVVMRGSLQYNTVFYVIMIEYIFALYKGDSLEKKGRYDLIFLMSGILVAFFDLLTYPIAALGMLLVLQLLMFESNFIKDVIRAARSSIVWIIGYLGMWCGKWVVASLLTDENIIADAIGEVLFRTGTDTGTEEWIFSWRELFRGNFIWIYGENAVLFKMFVIMLVAGVIALLIGKNLQIHFKLSTVVILLLFCMIPVARFIVFSNHSFMHSVFTYREGMVYVMAALCAGFSGLKLKEKRE
;
A
#
# COMPACT_ATOMS: atom_id res chain seq x y z
N MET A 1 34.54 12.96 3.30
CA MET A 1 33.47 11.97 3.55
C MET A 1 32.55 12.37 4.71
N LYS A 2 33.07 12.68 5.90
CA LYS A 2 32.27 13.09 7.09
C LYS A 2 31.29 14.25 6.82
N ASN A 3 31.72 15.32 6.15
CA ASN A 3 30.86 16.47 5.82
C ASN A 3 29.75 16.17 4.81
N LYS A 4 29.89 15.12 3.99
CA LYS A 4 28.85 14.72 3.01
C LYS A 4 27.75 13.91 3.70
N PHE A 5 28.15 12.95 4.54
CA PHE A 5 27.24 12.15 5.35
C PHE A 5 26.39 13.01 6.30
N ILE A 6 27.01 13.94 7.02
CA ILE A 6 26.28 14.87 7.91
C ILE A 6 25.25 15.68 7.12
N LYS A 7 25.62 16.19 5.94
CA LYS A 7 24.67 16.93 5.07
C LYS A 7 23.50 16.06 4.64
N GLU A 8 23.74 14.79 4.29
CA GLU A 8 22.67 13.85 3.92
C GLU A 8 21.71 13.58 5.09
N CYS A 9 22.24 13.34 6.30
CA CYS A 9 21.41 13.19 7.50
C CYS A 9 20.57 14.45 7.79
N VAL A 10 21.16 15.63 7.68
CA VAL A 10 20.44 16.90 7.86
C VAL A 10 19.32 17.04 6.83
N TRP A 11 19.57 16.72 5.57
CA TRP A 11 18.53 16.77 4.53
C TRP A 11 17.38 15.81 4.80
N ILE A 12 17.66 14.59 5.25
CA ILE A 12 16.62 13.61 5.62
C ILE A 12 15.73 14.18 6.73
N ILE A 13 16.35 14.74 7.78
CA ILE A 13 15.62 15.33 8.92
C ILE A 13 14.78 16.53 8.46
N VAL A 14 15.34 17.42 7.63
CA VAL A 14 14.61 18.57 7.10
C VAL A 14 13.41 18.13 6.26
N ILE A 15 13.58 17.13 5.38
CA ILE A 15 12.49 16.59 4.57
C ILE A 15 11.39 16.03 5.48
N LEU A 16 11.76 15.25 6.51
CA LEU A 16 10.80 14.71 7.47
C LEU A 16 10.00 15.80 8.19
N ILE A 17 10.68 16.81 8.74
CA ILE A 17 10.01 17.91 9.45
C ILE A 17 9.06 18.65 8.51
N VAL A 18 9.51 18.98 7.30
CA VAL A 18 8.67 19.64 6.29
C VAL A 18 7.48 18.75 5.91
N SER A 19 7.67 17.44 5.75
CA SER A 19 6.59 16.50 5.45
C SER A 19 5.56 16.39 6.57
N ILE A 20 5.99 16.37 7.83
CA ILE A 20 5.09 16.37 9.00
C ILE A 20 4.27 17.65 9.03
N LEU A 21 4.92 18.82 8.92
CA LEU A 21 4.23 20.12 8.91
C LEU A 21 3.26 20.23 7.73
N THR A 22 3.68 19.79 6.55
CA THR A 22 2.83 19.77 5.35
C THR A 22 1.64 18.85 5.56
N GLY A 23 1.86 17.65 6.11
CA GLY A 23 0.81 16.69 6.45
C GLY A 23 -0.22 17.30 7.40
N THR A 24 0.22 17.95 8.48
CA THR A 24 -0.66 18.64 9.43
C THR A 24 -1.49 19.73 8.75
N VAL A 25 -0.87 20.59 7.94
CA VAL A 25 -1.58 21.67 7.23
C VAL A 25 -2.59 21.10 6.24
N LEU A 26 -2.22 20.05 5.49
CA LEU A 26 -3.14 19.41 4.54
C LEU A 26 -4.34 18.77 5.25
N MET A 27 -4.12 18.12 6.40
CA MET A 27 -5.20 17.56 7.21
C MET A 27 -6.15 18.66 7.71
N ILE A 28 -5.61 19.75 8.28
CA ILE A 28 -6.42 20.91 8.68
C ILE A 28 -7.23 21.46 7.51
N ALA A 29 -6.59 21.66 6.35
CA ALA A 29 -7.26 22.14 5.14
C ALA A 29 -8.38 21.20 4.68
N SER A 30 -8.17 19.88 4.74
CA SER A 30 -9.18 18.89 4.37
C SER A 30 -10.42 18.93 5.28
N TYR A 31 -10.25 19.20 6.57
CA TYR A 31 -11.35 19.30 7.53
C TYR A 31 -12.03 20.67 7.51
N ALA A 32 -11.43 21.67 6.88
CA ALA A 32 -12.04 22.97 6.67
C ALA A 32 -13.12 22.95 5.57
N LEU A 33 -13.19 21.88 4.77
CA LEU A 33 -14.20 21.70 3.74
C LEU A 33 -15.59 21.44 4.34
N PRO A 34 -16.66 22.04 3.80
CA PRO A 34 -18.03 21.78 4.24
C PRO A 34 -18.43 20.31 4.05
N THR A 35 -19.01 19.70 5.09
CA THR A 35 -19.38 18.28 5.12
C THR A 35 -20.70 17.97 4.42
N GLU A 36 -21.64 18.91 4.37
CA GLU A 36 -22.99 18.63 3.85
C GLU A 36 -23.01 18.15 2.38
N PRO A 37 -22.24 18.76 1.44
CA PRO A 37 -22.13 18.21 0.08
C PRO A 37 -21.59 16.78 0.07
N MET A 38 -20.62 16.47 0.94
CA MET A 38 -20.07 15.12 1.07
C MET A 38 -21.10 14.13 1.61
N LYS A 39 -21.91 14.53 2.61
CA LYS A 39 -23.02 13.73 3.15
C LYS A 39 -24.06 13.44 2.07
N MET A 40 -24.44 14.44 1.27
CA MET A 40 -25.39 14.26 0.16
C MET A 40 -24.89 13.21 -0.84
N HIS A 41 -23.66 13.35 -1.34
CA HIS A 41 -23.09 12.37 -2.28
C HIS A 41 -22.87 10.99 -1.65
N ALA A 42 -22.54 10.91 -0.35
CA ALA A 42 -22.46 9.63 0.36
C ALA A 42 -23.85 8.97 0.48
N ARG A 43 -24.91 9.74 0.77
CA ARG A 43 -26.30 9.26 0.85
C ARG A 43 -26.78 8.63 -0.46
N GLU A 44 -26.36 9.13 -1.62
CA GLU A 44 -26.66 8.55 -2.94
C GLU A 44 -26.21 7.08 -3.09
N THR A 45 -25.25 6.64 -2.27
CA THR A 45 -24.70 5.28 -2.32
C THR A 45 -25.21 4.34 -1.23
N ILE A 46 -26.18 4.78 -0.40
CA ILE A 46 -26.72 3.97 0.71
C ILE A 46 -27.27 2.63 0.22
N SER A 47 -28.04 2.60 -0.87
CA SER A 47 -28.62 1.33 -1.38
C SER A 47 -27.52 0.34 -1.76
N MET A 48 -26.50 0.80 -2.49
CA MET A 48 -25.35 -0.04 -2.86
C MET A 48 -24.63 -0.56 -1.62
N MET A 49 -24.35 0.32 -0.65
CA MET A 49 -23.67 -0.07 0.59
C MET A 49 -24.50 -1.07 1.40
N ALA A 50 -25.82 -0.93 1.44
CA ALA A 50 -26.71 -1.85 2.11
C ALA A 50 -26.71 -3.24 1.45
N ASP A 51 -26.68 -3.29 0.12
CA ASP A 51 -26.65 -4.53 -0.66
C ASP A 51 -25.29 -5.23 -0.58
N GLU A 52 -24.20 -4.46 -0.61
CA GLU A 52 -22.85 -5.00 -0.60
C GLU A 52 -22.40 -5.45 0.81
N GLY A 53 -22.66 -4.64 1.85
CA GLY A 53 -22.20 -4.91 3.21
C GLY A 53 -20.66 -4.91 3.36
N ASP A 54 -20.17 -5.33 4.53
CA ASP A 54 -18.73 -5.31 4.87
C ASP A 54 -17.91 -6.34 4.05
N ASP A 55 -18.48 -7.52 3.83
CA ASP A 55 -17.78 -8.70 3.28
C ASP A 55 -18.10 -8.97 1.80
N TYR A 56 -18.49 -7.93 1.05
CA TYR A 56 -18.87 -8.04 -0.35
C TYR A 56 -17.78 -8.70 -1.19
N LYS A 57 -18.15 -9.60 -2.10
CA LYS A 57 -17.24 -10.28 -3.02
C LYS A 57 -17.67 -10.03 -4.45
N TRP A 58 -16.77 -9.50 -5.26
CA TRP A 58 -17.02 -9.24 -6.68
C TRP A 58 -17.14 -10.52 -7.52
N ILE A 59 -16.55 -11.61 -7.06
CA ILE A 59 -16.62 -12.93 -7.69
C ILE A 59 -17.12 -13.93 -6.64
N LEU A 60 -18.25 -14.56 -6.94
CA LEU A 60 -18.90 -15.49 -6.03
C LEU A 60 -17.93 -16.62 -5.64
N LYS A 61 -17.85 -16.90 -4.33
CA LYS A 61 -16.94 -17.88 -3.71
C LYS A 61 -15.44 -17.58 -3.84
N ASP A 62 -15.01 -16.54 -4.56
CA ASP A 62 -13.61 -16.11 -4.57
C ASP A 62 -13.36 -15.11 -3.44
N PHE A 63 -12.67 -15.57 -2.41
CA PHE A 63 -12.32 -14.79 -1.24
C PHE A 63 -11.27 -13.70 -1.54
N THR A 64 -10.43 -13.89 -2.57
CA THR A 64 -9.50 -12.85 -3.04
C THR A 64 -10.22 -11.69 -3.73
N SER A 65 -11.51 -11.86 -4.04
CA SER A 65 -12.37 -10.84 -4.63
C SER A 65 -13.11 -9.96 -3.61
N MET A 66 -12.83 -10.14 -2.32
CA MET A 66 -13.49 -9.39 -1.24
C MET A 66 -13.12 -7.90 -1.29
N ALA A 67 -14.14 -7.04 -1.40
CA ALA A 67 -14.00 -5.59 -1.36
C ALA A 67 -13.57 -5.11 0.03
N ALA A 68 -13.01 -3.91 0.12
CA ALA A 68 -12.58 -3.32 1.38
C ALA A 68 -13.71 -2.56 2.10
N ASN A 69 -14.98 -2.94 1.88
CA ASN A 69 -16.15 -2.16 2.28
C ASN A 69 -16.19 -1.87 3.78
N PHE A 70 -15.73 -2.79 4.63
CA PHE A 70 -15.53 -2.52 6.06
C PHE A 70 -14.70 -1.24 6.27
N THR A 71 -13.53 -1.14 5.64
CA THR A 71 -12.62 -0.01 5.84
C THR A 71 -13.05 1.20 5.03
N ASP A 72 -13.56 1.01 3.82
CA ASP A 72 -14.08 2.11 3.00
C ASP A 72 -15.25 2.82 3.70
N SER A 73 -16.11 2.07 4.39
CA SER A 73 -17.16 2.62 5.23
C SER A 73 -16.60 3.46 6.39
N LEU A 74 -15.53 3.01 7.04
CA LEU A 74 -14.81 3.82 8.04
C LEU A 74 -14.23 5.10 7.43
N MET A 75 -13.64 5.01 6.24
CA MET A 75 -13.03 6.14 5.54
C MET A 75 -14.08 7.20 5.18
N ILE A 76 -15.22 6.78 4.62
CA ILE A 76 -16.32 7.68 4.26
C ILE A 76 -16.95 8.26 5.52
N ASN A 77 -17.19 7.47 6.55
CA ASN A 77 -17.76 7.94 7.82
C ASN A 77 -16.88 9.01 8.48
N THR A 78 -15.55 8.80 8.47
CA THR A 78 -14.57 9.79 8.94
C THR A 78 -14.57 11.04 8.07
N ALA A 79 -14.75 10.90 6.75
CA ALA A 79 -14.78 12.03 5.82
C ALA A 79 -15.99 12.95 6.05
N VAL A 80 -17.17 12.38 6.28
CA VAL A 80 -18.44 13.12 6.42
C VAL A 80 -18.74 13.59 7.85
N TYR A 81 -17.89 13.24 8.82
CA TYR A 81 -18.07 13.59 10.22
C TYR A 81 -18.06 15.11 10.46
N ASP A 82 -19.07 15.61 11.18
CA ASP A 82 -19.32 17.04 11.42
C ASP A 82 -19.58 17.37 12.90
N GLY A 83 -18.94 16.65 13.83
CA GLY A 83 -19.04 16.88 15.28
C GLY A 83 -18.65 18.29 15.75
N LYS A 84 -18.70 18.52 17.07
CA LYS A 84 -18.52 19.87 17.65
C LYS A 84 -17.06 20.24 17.93
N GLU A 85 -16.14 19.31 17.77
CA GLU A 85 -14.71 19.50 18.00
C GLU A 85 -14.15 20.61 17.10
N SER A 86 -13.09 21.24 17.56
CA SER A 86 -12.38 22.24 16.79
C SER A 86 -11.81 21.63 15.51
N LEU A 87 -11.54 22.51 14.53
CA LEU A 87 -10.91 22.10 13.27
C LEU A 87 -9.58 21.37 13.48
N LEU A 88 -8.79 21.83 14.45
CA LEU A 88 -7.50 21.24 14.80
C LEU A 88 -7.66 19.84 15.40
N GLU A 89 -8.57 19.67 16.36
CA GLU A 89 -8.85 18.36 16.96
C GLU A 89 -9.34 17.37 15.93
N LYS A 90 -10.25 17.76 15.02
CA LYS A 90 -10.72 16.87 13.95
C LYS A 90 -9.58 16.41 13.05
N ALA A 91 -8.69 17.33 12.65
CA ALA A 91 -7.55 17.02 11.81
C ALA A 91 -6.50 16.12 12.49
N LEU A 92 -6.40 16.18 13.82
CA LEU A 92 -5.42 15.42 14.59
C LEU A 92 -5.97 14.10 15.15
N LEU A 93 -7.25 14.02 15.47
CA LEU A 93 -7.89 12.86 16.08
C LEU A 93 -8.75 12.04 15.13
N ASN A 94 -9.03 12.56 13.93
CA ASN A 94 -9.78 11.89 12.87
C ASN A 94 -11.08 11.21 13.37
N PRO A 95 -12.01 11.97 13.97
CA PRO A 95 -13.23 11.41 14.54
C PRO A 95 -14.20 10.93 13.46
N ARG A 96 -15.05 9.97 13.85
CA ARG A 96 -16.20 9.49 13.08
C ARG A 96 -17.36 9.17 14.02
N THR A 97 -18.57 9.08 13.47
CA THR A 97 -19.74 8.62 14.23
C THR A 97 -19.68 7.11 14.36
N ASN A 98 -19.82 6.58 15.57
CA ASN A 98 -19.83 5.15 15.82
C ASN A 98 -21.07 4.76 16.63
N TYR A 99 -21.66 3.62 16.29
CA TYR A 99 -22.76 3.02 17.03
C TYR A 99 -22.25 1.75 17.72
N ALA A 100 -22.89 1.34 18.83
CA ALA A 100 -22.50 0.13 19.55
C ALA A 100 -22.66 -1.13 18.67
N GLU A 101 -23.80 -1.26 18.01
CA GLU A 101 -24.17 -2.44 17.22
C GLU A 101 -24.06 -2.22 15.71
N GLY A 102 -24.02 -3.33 14.97
CA GLY A 102 -24.03 -3.35 13.51
C GLY A 102 -22.66 -3.48 12.85
N THR A 103 -22.68 -3.82 11.56
CA THR A 103 -21.50 -3.83 10.68
C THR A 103 -21.00 -2.39 10.44
N GLN A 104 -19.76 -2.21 10.00
CA GLN A 104 -19.23 -0.85 9.77
C GLN A 104 -19.99 -0.12 8.67
N THR A 105 -20.41 -0.85 7.64
CA THR A 105 -21.27 -0.30 6.59
C THR A 105 -22.63 0.11 7.13
N ARG A 106 -23.25 -0.67 8.04
CA ARG A 106 -24.49 -0.26 8.70
C ARG A 106 -24.28 0.99 9.58
N LYS A 107 -23.16 1.08 10.30
CA LYS A 107 -22.83 2.25 11.12
C LYS A 107 -22.69 3.53 10.27
N LEU A 108 -22.05 3.44 9.11
CA LEU A 108 -22.01 4.53 8.14
C LEU A 108 -23.43 4.91 7.67
N ILE A 109 -24.25 3.93 7.28
CA ILE A 109 -25.62 4.19 6.82
C ILE A 109 -26.43 4.89 7.91
N ASN A 110 -26.37 4.42 9.16
CA ASN A 110 -27.04 5.04 10.30
C ASN A 110 -26.58 6.48 10.51
N ALA A 111 -25.27 6.75 10.39
CA ALA A 111 -24.73 8.10 10.49
C ALA A 111 -25.22 9.02 9.35
N LEU A 112 -25.30 8.51 8.11
CA LEU A 112 -25.81 9.27 6.96
C LEU A 112 -27.32 9.51 7.02
N GLN A 113 -28.06 8.67 7.73
CA GLN A 113 -29.49 8.80 7.98
C GLN A 113 -29.82 9.54 9.28
N ASP A 114 -28.80 10.07 9.96
CA ASP A 114 -28.93 10.82 11.21
C ASP A 114 -29.69 10.04 12.30
N VAL A 115 -29.48 8.72 12.35
CA VAL A 115 -30.07 7.84 13.38
C VAL A 115 -29.53 8.23 14.75
N PRO A 116 -30.38 8.45 15.78
CA PRO A 116 -29.93 8.79 17.13
C PRO A 116 -29.05 7.71 17.77
N GLY A 117 -28.20 8.09 18.74
CA GLY A 117 -27.38 7.16 19.53
C GLY A 117 -26.00 6.85 18.95
N GLY A 118 -25.51 7.65 18.00
CA GLY A 118 -24.13 7.57 17.53
C GLY A 118 -23.22 8.49 18.35
N ASP A 119 -22.08 7.97 18.79
CA ASP A 119 -21.08 8.71 19.57
C ASP A 119 -19.84 9.03 18.71
N ALA A 120 -19.11 10.07 19.10
CA ALA A 120 -17.83 10.39 18.49
C ALA A 120 -16.79 9.32 18.87
N PHE A 121 -16.14 8.73 17.88
CA PHE A 121 -15.02 7.82 18.07
C PHE A 121 -13.79 8.35 17.33
N THR A 122 -12.70 8.55 18.05
CA THR A 122 -11.44 9.07 17.51
C THR A 122 -10.49 7.94 17.11
N TYR A 123 -9.69 8.18 16.07
CA TYR A 123 -8.65 7.25 15.64
C TYR A 123 -7.35 8.01 15.30
N GLY A 124 -6.85 8.74 16.30
CA GLY A 124 -5.73 9.68 16.16
C GLY A 124 -4.35 9.04 15.92
N ARG A 125 -4.22 7.71 16.04
CA ARG A 125 -2.94 7.00 15.82
C ARG A 125 -2.43 7.11 14.39
N TYR A 126 -3.33 7.19 13.42
CA TYR A 126 -3.00 7.28 12.00
C TYR A 126 -3.12 8.73 11.50
N TRP A 127 -2.39 9.06 10.44
CA TRP A 127 -2.55 10.36 9.78
C TRP A 127 -3.91 10.52 9.12
N HIS A 128 -4.47 9.44 8.55
CA HIS A 128 -5.64 9.49 7.67
C HIS A 128 -5.43 10.40 6.45
N GLY A 129 -4.21 10.45 5.91
CA GLY A 129 -3.85 11.31 4.78
C GLY A 129 -4.69 11.08 3.53
N TYR A 130 -5.34 9.92 3.42
CA TYR A 130 -6.32 9.66 2.35
C TYR A 130 -7.47 10.67 2.34
N LEU A 131 -7.81 11.30 3.49
CA LEU A 131 -8.85 12.31 3.60
C LEU A 131 -8.55 13.58 2.81
N VAL A 132 -7.26 13.90 2.63
CA VAL A 132 -6.80 15.02 1.78
C VAL A 132 -7.28 14.84 0.34
N ILE A 133 -7.49 13.60 -0.10
CA ILE A 133 -8.00 13.27 -1.43
C ILE A 133 -9.49 12.94 -1.37
N LEU A 134 -9.92 12.13 -0.41
CA LEU A 134 -11.28 11.61 -0.32
C LEU A 134 -12.31 12.72 -0.05
N LYS A 135 -12.02 13.70 0.83
CA LYS A 135 -12.98 14.78 1.14
C LYS A 135 -13.25 15.66 -0.09
N PRO A 136 -12.23 16.17 -0.83
CA PRO A 136 -12.47 16.86 -2.10
C PRO A 136 -13.21 16.01 -3.14
N LEU A 137 -12.91 14.70 -3.23
CA LEU A 137 -13.62 13.83 -4.16
C LEU A 137 -15.09 13.66 -3.77
N LEU A 138 -15.39 13.38 -2.50
CA LEU A 138 -16.78 13.27 -2.00
C LEU A 138 -17.55 14.59 -2.08
N PHE A 139 -16.85 15.72 -2.10
CA PHE A 139 -17.48 17.01 -2.32
C PHE A 139 -18.10 17.14 -3.73
N ILE A 140 -17.60 16.40 -4.71
CA ILE A 140 -17.99 16.50 -6.13
C ILE A 140 -18.65 15.21 -6.66
N PHE A 141 -18.27 14.07 -6.11
CA PHE A 141 -18.63 12.74 -6.60
C PHE A 141 -19.19 11.88 -5.47
N ASN A 142 -20.13 11.00 -5.81
CA ASN A 142 -20.54 9.92 -4.93
C ASN A 142 -19.56 8.75 -4.93
N TYR A 143 -19.70 7.84 -3.96
CA TYR A 143 -18.75 6.74 -3.79
C TYR A 143 -18.66 5.81 -5.02
N TYR A 144 -19.77 5.59 -5.73
CA TYR A 144 -19.79 4.83 -6.98
C TYR A 144 -18.91 5.45 -8.06
N GLN A 145 -19.03 6.78 -8.25
CA GLN A 145 -18.24 7.54 -9.21
C GLN A 145 -16.76 7.54 -8.82
N ILE A 146 -16.43 7.60 -7.53
CA ILE A 146 -15.05 7.50 -7.05
C ILE A 146 -14.43 6.14 -7.40
N ARG A 147 -15.17 5.02 -7.28
CA ARG A 147 -14.68 3.69 -7.72
C ARG A 147 -14.35 3.66 -9.22
N TRP A 148 -15.15 4.34 -10.06
CA TRP A 148 -14.85 4.47 -11.49
C TRP A 148 -13.64 5.35 -11.75
N LEU A 149 -13.51 6.48 -11.06
CA LEU A 149 -12.34 7.34 -11.15
C LEU A 149 -11.06 6.58 -10.77
N ASN A 150 -11.11 5.76 -9.72
CA ASN A 150 -9.99 4.92 -9.32
C ASN A 150 -9.54 3.97 -10.43
N THR A 151 -10.49 3.43 -11.19
CA THR A 151 -10.22 2.56 -12.33
C THR A 151 -9.50 3.32 -13.43
N ILE A 152 -10.00 4.49 -13.81
CA ILE A 152 -9.43 5.31 -14.90
C ILE A 152 -8.01 5.75 -14.53
N ILE A 153 -7.81 6.26 -13.31
CA ILE A 153 -6.50 6.67 -12.82
C ILE A 153 -5.55 5.47 -12.74
N GLY A 154 -6.00 4.35 -12.17
CA GLY A 154 -5.20 3.13 -12.07
C GLY A 154 -4.72 2.62 -13.42
N CYS A 155 -5.62 2.49 -14.41
CA CYS A 155 -5.26 2.08 -15.78
C CYS A 155 -4.29 3.06 -16.43
N SER A 156 -4.46 4.36 -16.22
CA SER A 156 -3.57 5.40 -16.75
C SER A 156 -2.16 5.28 -16.18
N LEU A 157 -2.05 5.14 -14.85
CA LEU A 157 -0.76 4.99 -14.16
C LEU A 157 -0.04 3.70 -14.56
N ILE A 158 -0.76 2.57 -14.62
CA ILE A 158 -0.22 1.30 -15.11
C ILE A 158 0.34 1.48 -16.53
N SER A 159 -0.42 2.13 -17.42
CA SER A 159 0.02 2.35 -18.81
C SER A 159 1.30 3.20 -18.88
N ILE A 160 1.40 4.26 -18.09
CA ILE A 160 2.60 5.11 -18.01
C ILE A 160 3.82 4.31 -17.55
N ILE A 161 3.65 3.42 -16.58
CA ILE A 161 4.70 2.55 -16.05
C ILE A 161 5.13 1.51 -17.10
N MET A 162 4.19 0.89 -17.81
CA MET A 162 4.48 -0.05 -18.89
C MET A 162 5.31 0.62 -19.99
N ILE A 163 4.95 1.84 -20.39
CA ILE A 163 5.73 2.67 -21.32
C ILE A 163 7.11 2.99 -20.73
N GLY A 164 7.18 3.32 -19.44
CA GLY A 164 8.43 3.62 -18.74
C GLY A 164 9.39 2.43 -18.74
N PHE A 165 8.90 1.22 -18.49
CA PHE A 165 9.69 -0.01 -18.58
C PHE A 165 10.23 -0.24 -19.99
N TYR A 166 9.39 -0.09 -21.01
CA TYR A 166 9.82 -0.27 -22.40
C TYR A 166 10.89 0.76 -22.77
N LYS A 167 10.70 2.05 -22.44
CA LYS A 167 11.68 3.11 -22.69
C LYS A 167 12.99 2.88 -21.94
N LYS A 168 12.93 2.34 -20.72
CA LYS A 168 14.09 2.12 -19.85
C LYS A 168 14.92 0.90 -20.26
N PHE A 169 14.28 -0.20 -20.65
CA PHE A 169 14.94 -1.49 -20.86
C PHE A 169 14.90 -2.01 -22.30
N GLY A 170 14.24 -1.30 -23.22
CA GLY A 170 14.11 -1.69 -24.63
C GLY A 170 13.30 -2.97 -24.87
N SER A 171 12.63 -3.50 -23.83
CA SER A 171 11.86 -4.75 -23.90
C SER A 171 10.68 -4.73 -22.93
N CYS A 172 9.64 -5.49 -23.27
CA CYS A 172 8.44 -5.58 -22.44
C CYS A 172 8.56 -6.56 -21.27
N LYS A 173 9.70 -7.26 -21.09
CA LYS A 173 9.81 -8.36 -20.10
C LYS A 173 9.53 -7.91 -18.66
N TYR A 174 10.16 -6.82 -18.22
CA TYR A 174 9.94 -6.28 -16.88
C TYR A 174 8.60 -5.55 -16.76
N ALA A 175 8.06 -5.02 -17.86
CA ALA A 175 6.70 -4.50 -17.92
C ALA A 175 5.68 -5.62 -17.68
N LEU A 176 5.88 -6.81 -18.28
CA LEU A 176 5.04 -7.98 -18.07
C LEU A 176 5.15 -8.52 -16.63
N ALA A 177 6.34 -8.51 -16.04
CA ALA A 177 6.53 -8.86 -14.62
C ALA A 177 5.78 -7.89 -13.68
N PHE A 178 5.80 -6.59 -14.02
CA PHE A 178 5.03 -5.60 -13.29
C PHE A 178 3.51 -5.79 -13.47
N ALA A 179 3.03 -5.97 -14.71
CA ALA A 179 1.61 -6.23 -14.97
C ALA A 179 1.11 -7.46 -14.23
N ALA A 180 1.91 -8.54 -14.20
CA ALA A 180 1.67 -9.73 -13.39
C ALA A 180 1.51 -9.43 -11.90
N SER A 181 2.40 -8.60 -11.33
CA SER A 181 2.32 -8.20 -9.92
C SER A 181 1.09 -7.33 -9.63
N VAL A 182 0.60 -6.55 -10.59
CA VAL A 182 -0.66 -5.79 -10.45
C VAL A 182 -1.87 -6.72 -10.56
N LEU A 183 -1.85 -7.69 -11.46
CA LEU A 183 -2.90 -8.71 -11.57
C LEU A 183 -3.04 -9.55 -10.29
N PHE A 184 -1.93 -9.80 -9.59
CA PHE A 184 -1.91 -10.46 -8.29
C PHE A 184 -2.79 -9.75 -7.23
N LEU A 185 -2.89 -8.42 -7.29
CA LEU A 185 -3.72 -7.63 -6.37
C LEU A 185 -5.23 -7.78 -6.64
N ASN A 186 -5.60 -8.47 -7.72
CA ASN A 186 -6.95 -8.58 -8.24
C ASN A 186 -7.55 -7.21 -8.64
N PRO A 187 -7.33 -6.74 -9.89
CA PRO A 187 -7.78 -5.42 -10.34
C PRO A 187 -9.28 -5.16 -10.19
N VAL A 188 -10.11 -6.21 -10.20
CA VAL A 188 -11.56 -6.09 -9.98
C VAL A 188 -11.83 -5.52 -8.58
N VAL A 189 -11.08 -6.01 -7.58
CA VAL A 189 -11.18 -5.53 -6.20
C VAL A 189 -10.53 -4.18 -6.04
N MET A 190 -9.36 -3.97 -6.67
CA MET A 190 -8.68 -2.68 -6.65
C MET A 190 -9.60 -1.57 -7.17
N ARG A 191 -10.38 -1.81 -8.22
CA ARG A 191 -11.42 -0.86 -8.68
C ARG A 191 -12.43 -0.50 -7.59
N GLY A 192 -12.88 -1.48 -6.82
CA GLY A 192 -13.98 -1.34 -5.86
C GLY A 192 -13.59 -0.83 -4.48
N SER A 193 -12.29 -0.68 -4.17
CA SER A 193 -11.82 -0.47 -2.80
C SER A 193 -10.98 0.80 -2.64
N LEU A 194 -11.38 1.75 -1.77
CA LEU A 194 -10.54 2.91 -1.47
C LEU A 194 -9.29 2.48 -0.71
N GLN A 195 -9.48 1.66 0.33
CA GLN A 195 -8.43 1.26 1.24
C GLN A 195 -7.28 0.55 0.51
N TYR A 196 -7.62 -0.38 -0.38
CA TYR A 196 -6.59 -1.12 -1.13
C TYR A 196 -5.84 -0.22 -2.12
N ASN A 197 -6.42 0.87 -2.59
CA ASN A 197 -5.75 1.77 -3.54
C ASN A 197 -4.73 2.71 -2.88
N THR A 198 -4.77 2.92 -1.57
CA THR A 198 -3.88 3.88 -0.89
C THR A 198 -2.40 3.56 -1.12
N VAL A 199 -1.97 2.35 -0.78
CA VAL A 199 -0.59 1.88 -1.03
C VAL A 199 -0.33 1.69 -2.52
N PHE A 200 -1.29 1.16 -3.28
CA PHE A 200 -1.14 0.95 -4.72
C PHE A 200 -0.77 2.24 -5.46
N TYR A 201 -1.44 3.36 -5.17
CA TYR A 201 -1.10 4.63 -5.81
C TYR A 201 0.28 5.16 -5.41
N VAL A 202 0.71 4.94 -4.16
CA VAL A 202 2.10 5.25 -3.76
C VAL A 202 3.08 4.45 -4.61
N ILE A 203 2.85 3.13 -4.78
CA ILE A 203 3.69 2.26 -5.62
C ILE A 203 3.71 2.72 -7.08
N MET A 204 2.55 3.09 -7.62
CA MET A 204 2.49 3.57 -9.00
C MET A 204 3.31 4.86 -9.17
N ILE A 205 3.14 5.83 -8.27
CA ILE A 205 3.81 7.13 -8.33
C ILE A 205 5.32 6.97 -8.16
N GLU A 206 5.78 6.21 -7.18
CA GLU A 206 7.22 5.99 -6.96
C GLU A 206 7.87 5.24 -8.13
N TYR A 207 7.16 4.30 -8.78
CA TYR A 207 7.63 3.63 -10.00
C TYR A 207 7.80 4.60 -11.17
N ILE A 208 6.83 5.50 -11.38
CA ILE A 208 6.93 6.55 -12.39
C ILE A 208 8.14 7.43 -12.09
N PHE A 209 8.30 7.90 -10.85
CA PHE A 209 9.46 8.71 -10.49
C PHE A 209 10.79 7.96 -10.68
N ALA A 210 10.88 6.70 -10.26
CA ALA A 210 12.06 5.87 -10.45
C ALA A 210 12.39 5.66 -11.93
N LEU A 211 11.42 5.26 -12.76
CA LEU A 211 11.66 5.00 -14.19
C LEU A 211 12.05 6.26 -14.96
N TYR A 212 11.42 7.41 -14.69
CA TYR A 212 11.61 8.63 -15.49
C TYR A 212 12.66 9.60 -14.92
N LYS A 213 12.96 9.54 -13.62
CA LYS A 213 13.92 10.44 -12.96
C LYS A 213 15.05 9.70 -12.22
N GLY A 214 14.95 8.39 -12.07
CA GLY A 214 15.92 7.57 -11.34
C GLY A 214 17.35 7.74 -11.80
N ASP A 215 17.63 7.72 -13.11
CA ASP A 215 18.99 7.88 -13.63
C ASP A 215 19.60 9.25 -13.27
N SER A 216 18.80 10.32 -13.34
CA SER A 216 19.25 11.65 -12.94
C SER A 216 19.51 11.73 -11.44
N LEU A 217 18.73 11.03 -10.62
CA LEU A 217 18.90 11.01 -9.17
C LEU A 217 20.11 10.15 -8.77
N GLU A 218 20.29 8.99 -9.39
CA GLU A 218 21.45 8.12 -9.15
C GLU A 218 22.76 8.82 -9.52
N LYS A 219 22.82 9.50 -10.69
CA LYS A 219 23.98 10.32 -11.07
C LYS A 219 24.32 11.42 -10.05
N LYS A 220 23.31 11.95 -9.35
CA LYS A 220 23.47 12.95 -8.29
C LYS A 220 23.71 12.32 -6.90
N GLY A 221 23.71 11.00 -6.78
CA GLY A 221 23.79 10.28 -5.51
C GLY A 221 22.58 10.49 -4.60
N ARG A 222 21.39 10.72 -5.19
CA ARG A 222 20.15 11.08 -4.49
C ARG A 222 19.00 10.10 -4.72
N TYR A 223 19.27 8.91 -5.26
CA TYR A 223 18.23 7.92 -5.55
C TYR A 223 17.47 7.48 -4.28
N ASP A 224 18.15 7.40 -3.14
CA ASP A 224 17.54 7.04 -1.85
C ASP A 224 16.44 8.00 -1.39
N LEU A 225 16.36 9.22 -1.94
CA LEU A 225 15.25 10.14 -1.66
C LEU A 225 13.90 9.57 -2.12
N ILE A 226 13.87 8.72 -3.15
CA ILE A 226 12.63 8.03 -3.57
C ILE A 226 12.16 7.10 -2.46
N PHE A 227 13.08 6.37 -1.81
CA PHE A 227 12.76 5.49 -0.69
C PHE A 227 12.30 6.27 0.54
N LEU A 228 12.96 7.39 0.86
CA LEU A 228 12.53 8.27 1.95
C LEU A 228 11.08 8.74 1.74
N MET A 229 10.79 9.27 0.54
CA MET A 229 9.45 9.76 0.21
C MET A 229 8.42 8.64 0.16
N SER A 230 8.78 7.46 -0.35
CA SER A 230 7.92 6.28 -0.31
C SER A 230 7.50 5.96 1.12
N GLY A 231 8.46 5.84 2.05
CA GLY A 231 8.16 5.60 3.47
C GLY A 231 7.24 6.66 4.07
N ILE A 232 7.52 7.94 3.81
CA ILE A 232 6.69 9.07 4.27
C ILE A 232 5.26 8.98 3.72
N LEU A 233 5.10 8.76 2.41
CA LEU A 233 3.79 8.74 1.77
C LEU A 233 2.97 7.53 2.21
N VAL A 234 3.58 6.35 2.31
CA VAL A 234 2.90 5.16 2.84
C VAL A 234 2.43 5.41 4.27
N ALA A 235 3.30 5.93 5.14
CA ALA A 235 2.98 6.26 6.53
C ALA A 235 1.85 7.31 6.66
N PHE A 236 1.75 8.24 5.71
CA PHE A 236 0.73 9.28 5.69
C PHE A 236 -0.63 8.76 5.21
N PHE A 237 -0.67 7.95 4.14
CA PHE A 237 -1.90 7.53 3.49
C PHE A 237 -2.48 6.21 4.00
N ASP A 238 -1.63 5.26 4.38
CA ASP A 238 -2.02 3.88 4.66
C ASP A 238 -2.51 3.66 6.10
N LEU A 239 -3.41 2.69 6.29
CA LEU A 239 -3.82 2.17 7.59
C LEU A 239 -3.23 0.77 7.83
N LEU A 240 -1.92 0.62 7.59
CA LEU A 240 -1.16 -0.61 7.78
C LEU A 240 -1.63 -1.80 6.91
N THR A 241 -2.05 -1.55 5.66
CA THR A 241 -2.60 -2.59 4.79
C THR A 241 -1.54 -3.58 4.32
N TYR A 242 -0.72 -3.16 3.36
CA TYR A 242 0.38 -3.94 2.78
C TYR A 242 1.60 -3.04 2.49
N PRO A 243 2.02 -2.19 3.45
CA PRO A 243 2.98 -1.10 3.22
C PRO A 243 4.35 -1.56 2.71
N ILE A 244 4.79 -2.76 3.11
CA ILE A 244 6.12 -3.28 2.71
C ILE A 244 6.22 -3.56 1.22
N ALA A 245 5.08 -3.66 0.52
CA ALA A 245 5.05 -3.81 -0.92
C ALA A 245 5.71 -2.63 -1.63
N ALA A 246 5.54 -1.41 -1.13
CA ALA A 246 6.19 -0.22 -1.70
C ALA A 246 7.72 -0.31 -1.62
N LEU A 247 8.25 -0.70 -0.47
CA LEU A 247 9.68 -0.96 -0.31
C LEU A 247 10.16 -2.08 -1.24
N GLY A 248 9.52 -3.25 -1.19
CA GLY A 248 9.95 -4.44 -1.93
C GLY A 248 9.93 -4.22 -3.45
N MET A 249 8.89 -3.56 -3.96
CA MET A 249 8.76 -3.22 -5.37
C MET A 249 9.88 -2.24 -5.80
N LEU A 250 10.13 -1.16 -5.06
CA LEU A 250 11.22 -0.24 -5.35
C LEU A 250 12.60 -0.89 -5.32
N LEU A 251 12.84 -1.82 -4.40
CA LEU A 251 14.12 -2.57 -4.34
C LEU A 251 14.33 -3.44 -5.58
N VAL A 252 13.29 -4.12 -6.05
CA VAL A 252 13.35 -4.88 -7.31
C VAL A 252 13.70 -3.94 -8.46
N LEU A 253 12.99 -2.81 -8.59
CA LEU A 253 13.24 -1.86 -9.67
C LEU A 253 14.66 -1.25 -9.59
N GLN A 254 15.13 -0.88 -8.40
CA GLN A 254 16.49 -0.36 -8.19
C GLN A 254 17.55 -1.35 -8.64
N LEU A 255 17.40 -2.62 -8.27
CA LEU A 255 18.33 -3.67 -8.68
C LEU A 255 18.36 -3.83 -10.19
N LEU A 256 17.19 -3.82 -10.86
CA LEU A 256 17.13 -3.91 -12.32
C LEU A 256 17.78 -2.71 -13.02
N MET A 257 17.61 -1.50 -12.47
CA MET A 257 18.11 -0.28 -13.09
C MET A 257 19.61 -0.06 -12.88
N PHE A 258 20.16 -0.50 -11.75
CA PHE A 258 21.52 -0.16 -11.31
C PHE A 258 22.34 -1.36 -10.87
N GLU A 259 22.02 -2.54 -11.41
CA GLU A 259 22.69 -3.80 -11.14
C GLU A 259 24.20 -3.67 -11.17
N SER A 260 24.89 -4.22 -10.17
CA SER A 260 26.35 -4.18 -10.07
C SER A 260 26.90 -5.55 -9.72
N ASN A 261 27.37 -5.75 -8.49
CA ASN A 261 27.80 -7.05 -7.98
C ASN A 261 27.08 -7.34 -6.68
N PHE A 262 27.08 -8.62 -6.29
CA PHE A 262 26.30 -9.11 -5.16
C PHE A 262 26.45 -8.24 -3.90
N ILE A 263 27.69 -7.98 -3.46
CA ILE A 263 27.96 -7.23 -2.23
C ILE A 263 27.45 -5.78 -2.35
N LYS A 264 27.76 -5.10 -3.45
CA LYS A 264 27.33 -3.70 -3.66
C LYS A 264 25.82 -3.57 -3.73
N ASP A 265 25.15 -4.51 -4.38
CA ASP A 265 23.71 -4.49 -4.55
C ASP A 265 22.99 -4.79 -3.23
N VAL A 266 23.50 -5.74 -2.42
CA VAL A 266 22.99 -6.01 -1.08
C VAL A 266 23.18 -4.79 -0.16
N ILE A 267 24.35 -4.15 -0.16
CA ILE A 267 24.60 -2.94 0.63
C ILE A 267 23.68 -1.80 0.20
N ARG A 268 23.49 -1.60 -1.12
CA ARG A 268 22.60 -0.57 -1.66
C ARG A 268 21.15 -0.83 -1.26
N ALA A 269 20.69 -2.08 -1.34
CA ALA A 269 19.36 -2.47 -0.92
C ALA A 269 19.16 -2.21 0.58
N ALA A 270 20.09 -2.65 1.44
CA ALA A 270 20.03 -2.43 2.88
C ALA A 270 19.99 -0.93 3.23
N ARG A 271 20.84 -0.11 2.61
CA ARG A 271 20.85 1.35 2.78
C ARG A 271 19.51 1.96 2.38
N SER A 272 18.97 1.57 1.22
CA SER A 272 17.70 2.08 0.71
C SER A 272 16.53 1.70 1.64
N SER A 273 16.52 0.47 2.16
CA SER A 273 15.56 0.02 3.17
C SER A 273 15.65 0.81 4.47
N ILE A 274 16.86 1.12 4.97
CA ILE A 274 17.03 1.95 6.17
C ILE A 274 16.46 3.36 5.93
N VAL A 275 16.74 3.96 4.78
CA VAL A 275 16.20 5.29 4.44
C VAL A 275 14.67 5.27 4.32
N TRP A 276 14.10 4.21 3.76
CA TRP A 276 12.65 3.99 3.73
C TRP A 276 12.06 3.88 5.14
N ILE A 277 12.68 3.08 6.02
CA ILE A 277 12.26 2.90 7.42
C ILE A 277 12.30 4.23 8.17
N ILE A 278 13.35 5.05 7.97
CA ILE A 278 13.44 6.38 8.56
C ILE A 278 12.28 7.27 8.09
N GLY A 279 11.92 7.21 6.80
CA GLY A 279 10.77 7.91 6.24
C GLY A 279 9.45 7.47 6.89
N TYR A 280 9.24 6.15 6.93
CA TYR A 280 8.01 5.53 7.42
C TYR A 280 7.80 5.77 8.92
N LEU A 281 8.78 5.39 9.75
CA LEU A 281 8.71 5.57 11.20
C LEU A 281 8.76 7.04 11.58
N GLY A 282 9.59 7.84 10.91
CA GLY A 282 9.69 9.28 11.17
C GLY A 282 8.35 9.99 10.97
N MET A 283 7.63 9.64 9.90
CA MET A 283 6.31 10.21 9.64
C MET A 283 5.26 9.75 10.66
N TRP A 284 5.24 8.47 11.07
CA TRP A 284 4.36 7.97 12.15
C TRP A 284 4.64 8.65 13.48
N CYS A 285 5.90 8.68 13.93
CA CYS A 285 6.29 9.37 15.16
C CYS A 285 5.91 10.85 15.10
N GLY A 286 6.04 11.49 13.94
CA GLY A 286 5.57 12.85 13.69
C GLY A 286 4.09 13.04 14.00
N LYS A 287 3.23 12.09 13.60
CA LYS A 287 1.79 12.12 13.94
C LYS A 287 1.58 12.15 15.44
N TRP A 288 2.20 11.19 16.12
CA TRP A 288 1.99 10.97 17.54
C TRP A 288 2.44 12.16 18.36
N VAL A 289 3.61 12.72 18.03
CA VAL A 289 4.14 13.92 18.67
C VAL A 289 3.23 15.12 18.41
N VAL A 290 2.86 15.39 17.16
CA VAL A 290 2.02 16.57 16.84
C VAL A 290 0.64 16.46 17.50
N ALA A 291 0.01 15.28 17.45
CA ALA A 291 -1.29 15.09 18.07
C ALA A 291 -1.20 15.24 19.60
N SER A 292 -0.26 14.56 20.27
CA SER A 292 -0.10 14.69 21.73
C SER A 292 0.31 16.07 22.23
N LEU A 293 0.96 16.89 21.40
CA LEU A 293 1.33 18.26 21.78
C LEU A 293 0.18 19.26 21.59
N LEU A 294 -0.75 18.98 20.68
CA LEU A 294 -1.77 19.94 20.25
C LEU A 294 -3.20 19.54 20.61
N THR A 295 -3.39 18.37 21.21
CA THR A 295 -4.68 17.88 21.73
C THR A 295 -4.48 17.35 23.14
N ASP A 296 -5.58 17.19 23.90
CA ASP A 296 -5.54 16.68 25.28
C ASP A 296 -5.35 15.14 25.37
N GLU A 297 -4.93 14.51 24.27
CA GLU A 297 -4.87 13.06 24.10
C GLU A 297 -3.42 12.56 24.05
N ASN A 298 -3.09 11.53 24.84
CA ASN A 298 -1.78 10.91 24.82
C ASN A 298 -1.65 9.85 23.71
N ILE A 299 -1.68 10.31 22.46
CA ILE A 299 -1.50 9.49 21.26
C ILE A 299 -0.18 8.71 21.26
N ILE A 300 0.89 9.23 21.86
CA ILE A 300 2.17 8.49 21.97
C ILE A 300 2.00 7.21 22.78
N ALA A 301 1.40 7.30 23.97
CA ALA A 301 1.19 6.13 24.83
C ALA A 301 0.24 5.11 24.16
N ASP A 302 -0.84 5.58 23.57
CA ASP A 302 -1.80 4.77 22.82
C ASP A 302 -1.13 4.04 21.64
N ALA A 303 -0.31 4.75 20.85
CA ALA A 303 0.41 4.17 19.73
C ALA A 303 1.43 3.11 20.15
N ILE A 304 2.19 3.33 21.23
CA ILE A 304 3.13 2.33 21.75
C ILE A 304 2.38 1.07 22.21
N GLY A 305 1.27 1.24 22.91
CA GLY A 305 0.40 0.12 23.33
C GLY A 305 -0.09 -0.70 22.13
N GLU A 306 -0.57 -0.02 21.08
CA GLU A 306 -1.02 -0.68 19.85
C GLU A 306 0.13 -1.41 19.13
N VAL A 307 1.32 -0.82 19.03
CA VAL A 307 2.48 -1.48 18.39
C VAL A 307 2.84 -2.76 19.14
N LEU A 308 2.92 -2.71 20.47
CA LEU A 308 3.20 -3.89 21.29
C LEU A 308 2.16 -4.98 21.06
N PHE A 309 0.87 -4.62 21.07
CA PHE A 309 -0.23 -5.55 20.78
C PHE A 309 -0.11 -6.18 19.40
N ARG A 310 0.18 -5.38 18.35
CA ARG A 310 0.25 -5.86 16.96
C ARG A 310 1.47 -6.70 16.61
N THR A 311 2.54 -6.58 17.40
CA THR A 311 3.76 -7.39 17.25
C THR A 311 3.70 -8.72 18.02
N GLY A 312 2.77 -8.85 18.97
CA GLY A 312 2.55 -10.07 19.73
C GLY A 312 1.84 -11.19 18.96
N THR A 313 1.66 -12.33 19.64
CA THR A 313 0.88 -13.48 19.16
C THR A 313 -0.47 -13.63 19.85
N ASP A 314 -0.75 -12.76 20.82
CA ASP A 314 -2.04 -12.68 21.51
C ASP A 314 -3.08 -12.07 20.55
N THR A 315 -4.29 -12.62 20.53
CA THR A 315 -5.42 -12.13 19.71
C THR A 315 -6.29 -11.10 20.43
N GLY A 316 -6.04 -10.84 21.72
CA GLY A 316 -6.85 -9.94 22.55
C GLY A 316 -8.11 -10.62 23.11
N THR A 317 -8.28 -11.92 22.86
CA THR A 317 -9.21 -12.79 23.59
C THR A 317 -8.38 -13.69 24.48
N GLU A 318 -8.70 -13.78 25.78
CA GLU A 318 -7.88 -14.42 26.84
C GLU A 318 -7.45 -15.88 26.55
N GLU A 319 -8.00 -16.54 25.51
CA GLU A 319 -7.82 -17.96 25.26
C GLU A 319 -7.17 -18.33 23.91
N TRP A 320 -6.82 -17.38 23.02
CA TRP A 320 -6.28 -17.75 21.71
C TRP A 320 -4.96 -17.10 21.34
N ILE A 321 -3.89 -17.89 21.47
CA ILE A 321 -2.56 -17.62 20.90
C ILE A 321 -2.42 -18.46 19.62
N PHE A 322 -2.18 -17.80 18.48
CA PHE A 322 -2.00 -18.51 17.21
C PHE A 322 -0.56 -19.04 17.04
N SER A 323 -0.42 -20.15 16.31
CA SER A 323 0.87 -20.74 15.95
C SER A 323 1.47 -20.12 14.68
N TRP A 324 2.78 -20.28 14.48
CA TRP A 324 3.46 -19.91 13.22
C TRP A 324 2.82 -20.56 11.99
N ARG A 325 2.36 -21.82 12.12
CA ARG A 325 1.66 -22.52 11.04
C ARG A 325 0.35 -21.82 10.67
N GLU A 326 -0.41 -21.36 11.66
CA GLU A 326 -1.67 -20.65 11.44
C GLU A 326 -1.44 -19.27 10.83
N LEU A 327 -0.41 -18.54 11.28
CA LEU A 327 0.00 -17.26 10.68
C LEU A 327 0.28 -17.40 9.18
N PHE A 328 1.17 -18.33 8.81
CA PHE A 328 1.54 -18.52 7.42
C PHE A 328 0.40 -19.11 6.60
N ARG A 329 -0.31 -20.11 7.11
CA ARG A 329 -1.51 -20.63 6.44
C ARG A 329 -2.54 -19.53 6.21
N GLY A 330 -2.81 -18.69 7.21
CA GLY A 330 -3.77 -17.59 7.13
C GLY A 330 -3.42 -16.58 6.04
N ASN A 331 -2.14 -16.24 5.87
CA ASN A 331 -1.72 -15.30 4.82
C ASN A 331 -1.63 -15.95 3.43
N PHE A 332 -1.12 -17.18 3.34
CA PHE A 332 -0.92 -17.83 2.05
C PHE A 332 -2.16 -18.55 1.52
N ILE A 333 -3.18 -18.85 2.34
CA ILE A 333 -4.44 -19.47 1.86
C ILE A 333 -5.17 -18.56 0.87
N TRP A 334 -5.02 -17.23 0.97
CA TRP A 334 -5.54 -16.28 -0.01
C TRP A 334 -4.82 -16.39 -1.36
N ILE A 335 -3.64 -16.99 -1.40
CA ILE A 335 -2.83 -17.18 -2.60
C ILE A 335 -3.10 -18.56 -3.22
N TYR A 336 -3.06 -19.64 -2.44
CA TYR A 336 -3.15 -21.01 -2.96
C TYR A 336 -4.47 -21.73 -2.66
N GLY A 337 -5.34 -21.17 -1.83
CA GLY A 337 -6.57 -21.80 -1.37
C GLY A 337 -7.51 -22.17 -2.51
N GLU A 338 -8.46 -23.07 -2.24
CA GLU A 338 -9.41 -23.57 -3.24
C GLU A 338 -10.09 -22.43 -4.03
N ASN A 339 -10.40 -21.35 -3.32
CA ASN A 339 -11.11 -20.18 -3.83
C ASN A 339 -10.23 -19.12 -4.52
N ALA A 340 -8.90 -19.28 -4.60
CA ALA A 340 -7.99 -18.34 -5.27
C ALA A 340 -7.91 -18.58 -6.80
N VAL A 341 -9.08 -18.68 -7.46
CA VAL A 341 -9.20 -19.16 -8.85
C VAL A 341 -8.48 -18.24 -9.83
N LEU A 342 -8.64 -16.92 -9.69
CA LEU A 342 -7.97 -15.95 -10.56
C LEU A 342 -6.45 -16.02 -10.47
N PHE A 343 -5.90 -16.18 -9.26
CA PHE A 343 -4.46 -16.31 -9.08
C PHE A 343 -3.93 -17.60 -9.74
N LYS A 344 -4.63 -18.72 -9.58
CA LYS A 344 -4.27 -19.99 -10.24
C LYS A 344 -4.29 -19.86 -11.76
N MET A 345 -5.33 -19.25 -12.31
CA MET A 345 -5.43 -18.99 -13.76
C MET A 345 -4.28 -18.10 -14.25
N PHE A 346 -3.93 -17.07 -13.48
CA PHE A 346 -2.81 -16.19 -13.79
C PHE A 346 -1.46 -16.95 -13.80
N VAL A 347 -1.19 -17.78 -12.79
CA VAL A 347 0.01 -18.63 -12.74
C VAL A 347 0.07 -19.59 -13.94
N ILE A 348 -1.06 -20.21 -14.29
CA ILE A 348 -1.15 -21.10 -15.45
C ILE A 348 -0.84 -20.33 -16.75
N MET A 349 -1.43 -19.16 -16.95
CA MET A 349 -1.16 -18.32 -18.12
C MET A 349 0.31 -17.90 -18.20
N LEU A 350 0.90 -17.56 -17.08
CA LEU A 350 2.30 -17.18 -17.00
C LEU A 350 3.23 -18.34 -17.34
N VAL A 351 2.99 -19.51 -16.75
CA VAL A 351 3.74 -20.74 -17.06
C VAL A 351 3.58 -21.11 -18.54
N ALA A 352 2.36 -21.05 -19.07
CA ALA A 352 2.10 -21.29 -20.49
C ALA A 352 2.83 -20.28 -21.40
N GLY A 353 2.87 -19.00 -21.03
CA GLY A 353 3.62 -17.97 -21.75
C GLY A 353 5.12 -18.21 -21.75
N VAL A 354 5.69 -18.59 -20.60
CA VAL A 354 7.11 -18.98 -20.50
C VAL A 354 7.40 -20.23 -21.34
N ILE A 355 6.56 -21.26 -21.27
CA ILE A 355 6.70 -22.48 -22.08
C ILE A 355 6.62 -22.16 -23.57
N ALA A 356 5.66 -21.34 -24.00
CA ALA A 356 5.52 -20.92 -25.40
C ALA A 356 6.77 -20.17 -25.89
N LEU A 357 7.33 -19.28 -25.06
CA LEU A 357 8.58 -18.58 -25.34
C LEU A 357 9.77 -19.56 -25.47
N LEU A 358 9.88 -20.54 -24.56
CA LEU A 358 10.93 -21.56 -24.57
C LEU A 358 10.82 -22.51 -25.78
N ILE A 359 9.61 -22.90 -26.17
CA ILE A 359 9.35 -23.75 -27.35
C ILE A 359 9.63 -23.00 -28.66
N GLY A 360 9.53 -21.66 -28.67
CA GLY A 360 9.84 -20.79 -29.82
C GLY A 360 11.31 -20.73 -30.27
N LYS A 361 12.20 -21.57 -29.70
CA LYS A 361 13.60 -21.89 -30.10
C LYS A 361 14.62 -20.74 -30.30
N ASN A 362 14.29 -19.48 -30.05
CA ASN A 362 15.20 -18.33 -30.23
C ASN A 362 15.64 -17.62 -28.93
N LEU A 363 15.66 -18.33 -27.80
CA LEU A 363 16.11 -17.78 -26.52
C LEU A 363 17.46 -18.36 -26.12
N GLN A 364 18.38 -17.47 -25.73
CA GLN A 364 19.55 -17.83 -24.95
C GLN A 364 19.25 -17.56 -23.48
N ILE A 365 19.53 -18.56 -22.64
CA ILE A 365 19.33 -18.48 -21.20
C ILE A 365 20.71 -18.27 -20.56
N HIS A 366 20.92 -17.09 -19.98
CA HIS A 366 22.13 -16.78 -19.23
C HIS A 366 21.78 -15.99 -17.97
N PHE A 367 21.66 -16.69 -16.85
CA PHE A 367 21.39 -16.08 -15.55
C PHE A 367 22.66 -15.51 -14.93
N LYS A 368 22.57 -14.28 -14.42
CA LYS A 368 23.54 -13.79 -13.44
C LYS A 368 23.10 -14.24 -12.06
N LEU A 369 23.80 -15.23 -11.51
CA LEU A 369 23.44 -15.85 -10.23
C LEU A 369 23.25 -14.83 -9.10
N SER A 370 24.10 -13.79 -9.04
CA SER A 370 23.97 -12.74 -8.02
C SER A 370 22.62 -12.00 -8.09
N THR A 371 22.15 -11.65 -9.29
CA THR A 371 20.89 -10.93 -9.48
C THR A 371 19.71 -11.83 -9.10
N VAL A 372 19.73 -13.09 -9.54
CA VAL A 372 18.70 -14.07 -9.20
C VAL A 372 18.61 -14.27 -7.68
N VAL A 373 19.74 -14.47 -7.02
CA VAL A 373 19.78 -14.65 -5.56
C VAL A 373 19.22 -13.43 -4.83
N ILE A 374 19.61 -12.21 -5.22
CA ILE A 374 19.10 -10.99 -4.58
C ILE A 374 17.59 -10.83 -4.81
N LEU A 375 17.10 -11.11 -6.01
CA LEU A 375 15.65 -11.08 -6.29
C LEU A 375 14.90 -12.10 -5.43
N LEU A 376 15.45 -13.31 -5.23
CA LEU A 376 14.88 -14.31 -4.33
C LEU A 376 14.94 -13.87 -2.85
N LEU A 377 15.98 -13.13 -2.44
CA LEU A 377 16.03 -12.52 -1.10
C LEU A 377 14.94 -11.45 -0.92
N PHE A 378 14.61 -10.68 -1.96
CA PHE A 378 13.51 -9.72 -1.91
C PHE A 378 12.14 -10.39 -1.76
N CYS A 379 11.98 -11.65 -2.21
CA CYS A 379 10.80 -12.44 -1.88
C CYS A 379 10.65 -12.71 -0.38
N MET A 380 11.68 -12.53 0.45
CA MET A 380 11.57 -12.71 1.90
C MET A 380 11.08 -11.46 2.64
N ILE A 381 10.97 -10.31 1.97
CA ILE A 381 10.58 -9.05 2.60
C ILE A 381 9.16 -9.11 3.18
N PRO A 382 8.11 -9.54 2.44
CA PRO A 382 6.79 -9.71 3.04
C PRO A 382 6.74 -10.76 4.17
N VAL A 383 7.54 -11.83 4.06
CA VAL A 383 7.65 -12.84 5.13
C VAL A 383 8.19 -12.22 6.42
N ALA A 384 9.19 -11.35 6.32
CA ALA A 384 9.71 -10.62 7.47
C ALA A 384 8.65 -9.72 8.11
N ARG A 385 7.81 -9.05 7.31
CA ARG A 385 6.66 -8.27 7.84
C ARG A 385 5.70 -9.17 8.59
N PHE A 386 5.33 -10.32 8.04
CA PHE A 386 4.40 -11.25 8.70
C PHE A 386 4.91 -11.66 10.08
N ILE A 387 6.22 -11.84 10.24
CA ILE A 387 6.83 -12.17 11.53
C ILE A 387 6.84 -10.97 12.48
N VAL A 388 7.27 -9.79 12.02
CA VAL A 388 7.37 -8.59 12.87
C VAL A 388 6.00 -8.14 13.36
N PHE A 389 4.99 -8.14 12.49
CA PHE A 389 3.61 -7.78 12.81
C PHE A 389 2.72 -9.02 12.81
N SER A 390 3.06 -9.98 13.65
CA SER A 390 2.43 -11.31 13.70
C SER A 390 0.92 -11.22 13.95
N ASN A 391 0.46 -10.57 15.03
CA ASN A 391 -0.96 -10.39 15.31
C ASN A 391 -1.69 -9.70 14.15
N HIS A 392 -1.13 -8.58 13.67
CA HIS A 392 -1.77 -7.83 12.58
C HIS A 392 -1.92 -8.69 11.31
N SER A 393 -0.86 -9.40 10.93
CA SER A 393 -0.84 -10.21 9.71
C SER A 393 -1.75 -11.44 9.84
N PHE A 394 -1.94 -11.96 11.04
CA PHE A 394 -2.90 -13.02 11.31
C PHE A 394 -4.34 -12.51 11.19
N MET A 395 -4.68 -11.47 11.96
CA MET A 395 -6.03 -10.92 12.04
C MET A 395 -6.51 -10.32 10.71
N HIS A 396 -5.59 -9.70 9.96
CA HIS A 396 -5.91 -8.97 8.73
C HIS A 396 -5.42 -9.66 7.46
N SER A 397 -5.26 -10.99 7.53
CA SER A 397 -4.77 -11.81 6.41
C SER A 397 -5.50 -11.58 5.09
N VAL A 398 -6.77 -11.17 5.14
CA VAL A 398 -7.64 -10.81 4.00
C VAL A 398 -7.09 -9.68 3.12
N PHE A 399 -6.17 -8.86 3.63
CA PHE A 399 -5.50 -7.86 2.81
C PHE A 399 -3.98 -7.79 2.95
N THR A 400 -3.40 -8.32 4.02
CA THR A 400 -1.94 -8.35 4.16
C THR A 400 -1.26 -9.26 3.13
N TYR A 401 -1.96 -10.26 2.59
CA TYR A 401 -1.41 -11.13 1.52
C TYR A 401 -1.01 -10.36 0.25
N ARG A 402 -1.57 -9.16 0.04
CA ARG A 402 -1.27 -8.29 -1.10
C ARG A 402 0.20 -7.87 -1.17
N GLU A 403 0.93 -7.94 -0.05
CA GLU A 403 2.39 -7.79 -0.04
C GLU A 403 3.09 -8.78 -0.98
N GLY A 404 2.44 -9.91 -1.28
CA GLY A 404 2.92 -10.91 -2.23
C GLY A 404 3.05 -10.44 -3.68
N MET A 405 2.61 -9.23 -4.03
CA MET A 405 2.95 -8.63 -5.33
C MET A 405 4.47 -8.54 -5.53
N VAL A 406 5.24 -8.38 -4.44
CA VAL A 406 6.70 -8.41 -4.45
C VAL A 406 7.21 -9.78 -4.87
N TYR A 407 6.60 -10.87 -4.40
CA TYR A 407 6.96 -12.24 -4.81
C TYR A 407 6.84 -12.40 -6.32
N VAL A 408 5.70 -11.95 -6.87
CA VAL A 408 5.41 -12.06 -8.30
C VAL A 408 6.40 -11.22 -9.10
N MET A 409 6.60 -9.96 -8.74
CA MET A 409 7.53 -9.09 -9.44
C MET A 409 8.96 -9.65 -9.40
N ALA A 410 9.46 -10.01 -8.21
CA ALA A 410 10.83 -10.47 -8.03
C ALA A 410 11.10 -11.82 -8.71
N ALA A 411 10.20 -12.81 -8.57
CA ALA A 411 10.35 -14.12 -9.17
C ALA A 411 10.34 -14.05 -10.71
N LEU A 412 9.44 -13.25 -11.29
CA LEU A 412 9.38 -13.07 -12.74
C LEU A 412 10.58 -12.29 -13.27
N CYS A 413 11.03 -11.26 -12.56
CA CYS A 413 12.25 -10.56 -12.91
C CYS A 413 13.47 -11.48 -12.84
N ALA A 414 13.52 -12.41 -11.88
CA ALA A 414 14.59 -13.40 -11.77
C ALA A 414 14.59 -14.33 -13.00
N GLY A 415 13.43 -14.85 -13.39
CA GLY A 415 13.27 -15.64 -14.61
C GLY A 415 13.63 -14.87 -15.89
N PHE A 416 13.15 -13.64 -16.03
CA PHE A 416 13.39 -12.79 -17.21
C PHE A 416 14.79 -12.16 -17.27
N SER A 417 15.50 -12.08 -16.15
CA SER A 417 16.90 -11.61 -16.12
C SER A 417 17.81 -12.50 -16.97
N GLY A 418 17.52 -13.81 -17.00
CA GLY A 418 18.27 -14.79 -17.77
C GLY A 418 17.91 -14.86 -19.25
N LEU A 419 16.78 -14.30 -19.68
CA LEU A 419 16.31 -14.41 -21.06
C LEU A 419 16.94 -13.33 -21.96
N LYS A 420 17.67 -13.77 -22.98
CA LYS A 420 18.13 -12.95 -24.11
C LYS A 420 17.58 -13.49 -25.42
N LEU A 421 17.10 -12.60 -26.29
CA LEU A 421 16.77 -12.97 -27.67
C LEU A 421 18.09 -13.26 -28.41
N LYS A 422 18.11 -14.33 -29.20
CA LYS A 422 19.24 -14.62 -30.11
C LYS A 422 19.36 -13.46 -31.09
N GLU A 423 20.53 -12.83 -31.18
CA GLU A 423 20.83 -11.93 -32.29
C GLU A 423 20.70 -12.74 -33.59
N LYS A 424 19.91 -12.23 -34.55
CA LYS A 424 19.92 -12.79 -35.91
C LYS A 424 21.36 -12.62 -36.42
N ARG A 425 22.06 -13.73 -36.65
CA ARG A 425 23.26 -13.70 -37.49
C ARG A 425 22.77 -13.32 -38.89
N GLU A 426 23.16 -12.13 -39.35
CA GLU A 426 23.01 -11.71 -40.74
C GLU A 426 23.82 -12.61 -41.67
#